data_AF-A0A8J7Z9D3-F1
#
_entry.id   AF-A0A8J7Z9D3-F1
#
_cell.length_a   1.000
_cell.length_b   1.000
_cell.length_c   1.000
_cell.angle_alpha   90.00
_cell.angle_beta   90.00
_cell.angle_gamma   90.00
#
_symmetry.space_group_name_H-M   'P 1'
#
loop_
_entity.id
_entity.type
_entity.pdbx_description
1 polymer ?
#
loop_
_entity_poly.entity_id
_entity_poly.type
_entity_poly.pdbx_seq_one_letter_code
_entity_poly.pdbx_strand_id
1 'polypeptide(L)'
;MSKARTSASDAKKKKKTFLERLPSNLPFMPVVRRPDYQLRHVRLSAPTSIPIQLVITAVFIGLFFIYIGGFYDLAQDPVPAFGSGQNDEPIVIFNRLNHQYLVEGIAAGFLMFIGAGGFFLIHYSTQYAYSPRNSTILLLMGIGIVTLCWIAVAFMLKQKVG
;
A
#
# COMPACT_ATOMS: atom_id res chain seq x y z
N MET A 1 44.21 38.98 46.55
CA MET A 1 43.57 37.69 46.19
C MET A 1 42.55 37.92 45.09
N SER A 2 42.86 37.58 43.83
CA SER A 2 41.86 37.59 42.73
C SER A 2 42.33 36.67 41.59
N LYS A 3 42.46 35.38 41.89
CA LYS A 3 42.69 34.31 40.91
C LYS A 3 41.49 33.36 40.97
N ALA A 4 40.37 33.73 40.37
CA ALA A 4 39.20 32.83 40.29
C ALA A 4 38.15 33.19 39.22
N ARG A 5 38.43 34.03 38.22
CA ARG A 5 37.43 34.37 37.17
C ARG A 5 37.75 33.87 35.76
N THR A 6 38.93 33.30 35.53
CA THR A 6 39.39 32.88 34.19
C THR A 6 38.98 31.47 33.76
N SER A 7 38.50 30.61 34.68
CA SER A 7 38.21 29.19 34.36
C SER A 7 36.89 28.97 33.60
N ALA A 8 35.85 29.75 33.89
CA ALA A 8 34.51 29.51 33.33
C ALA A 8 34.36 29.98 31.86
N SER A 9 35.10 31.01 31.44
CA SER A 9 35.08 31.51 30.06
C SER A 9 35.79 30.57 29.08
N ASP A 10 36.87 29.92 29.53
CA ASP A 10 37.64 29.00 28.69
C ASP A 10 36.94 27.65 28.47
N ALA A 11 36.17 27.18 29.46
CA ALA A 11 35.34 25.97 29.33
C ALA A 11 34.22 26.14 28.29
N LYS A 12 33.58 27.32 28.22
CA LYS A 12 32.56 27.65 27.21
C LYS A 12 33.15 27.74 25.80
N LYS A 13 34.40 28.17 25.66
CA LYS A 13 35.11 28.28 24.38
C LYS A 13 35.41 26.90 23.78
N LYS A 14 35.61 25.88 24.62
CA LYS A 14 35.97 24.51 24.20
C LYS A 14 34.80 23.75 23.55
N LYS A 15 33.55 24.09 23.88
CA LYS A 15 32.33 23.45 23.33
C LYS A 15 31.86 23.99 21.98
N LYS A 16 32.42 25.11 21.54
CA LYS A 16 32.08 25.75 20.26
C LYS A 16 32.74 25.02 19.10
N THR A 17 31.96 24.68 18.08
CA THR A 17 32.42 24.06 16.82
C THR A 17 33.50 24.94 16.18
N PHE A 18 34.47 24.34 15.49
CA PHE A 18 35.64 25.04 14.92
C PHE A 18 35.28 26.34 14.18
N LEU A 19 34.22 26.31 13.36
CA LEU A 19 33.72 27.46 12.59
C LEU A 19 33.19 28.62 13.45
N GLU A 20 32.73 28.34 14.66
CA GLU A 20 32.23 29.36 15.57
C GLU A 20 33.38 30.12 16.26
N ARG A 21 34.58 29.54 16.28
CA ARG A 21 35.79 30.14 16.86
C ARG A 21 36.51 31.10 15.91
N LEU A 22 36.27 30.99 14.61
CA LEU A 22 36.92 31.86 13.62
C LEU A 22 36.34 33.30 13.71
N PRO A 23 37.17 34.34 13.51
CA PRO A 23 36.67 35.71 13.40
C PRO A 23 35.79 35.85 12.16
N SER A 24 34.82 36.78 12.19
CA SER A 24 33.87 36.97 11.07
C SER A 24 34.52 37.38 9.75
N ASN A 25 35.70 38.01 9.81
CA ASN A 25 36.46 38.47 8.65
C ASN A 25 37.81 37.74 8.64
N LEU A 26 37.99 36.83 7.67
CA LEU A 26 39.24 36.11 7.48
C LEU A 26 40.18 36.99 6.63
N PRO A 27 41.45 37.15 7.04
CA PRO A 27 42.37 38.10 6.38
C PRO A 27 42.70 37.72 4.93
N PHE A 28 42.60 36.45 4.55
CA PHE A 28 42.92 35.97 3.20
C PHE A 28 41.69 35.76 2.31
N MET A 29 40.47 35.83 2.85
CA MET A 29 39.21 35.63 2.12
C MET A 29 38.09 36.50 2.74
N PRO A 30 38.05 37.82 2.43
CA PRO A 30 37.11 38.75 3.05
C PRO A 30 35.64 38.56 2.64
N VAL A 31 35.38 37.77 1.60
CA VAL A 31 34.05 37.57 0.99
C VAL A 31 33.26 36.41 1.62
N VAL A 32 33.93 35.47 2.29
CA VAL A 32 33.28 34.26 2.82
C VAL A 32 32.65 34.55 4.18
N ARG A 33 31.38 34.95 4.19
CA ARG A 33 30.57 35.14 5.39
C ARG A 33 29.95 33.81 5.82
N ARG A 34 29.82 33.59 7.14
CA ARG A 34 29.20 32.37 7.69
C ARG A 34 27.78 32.23 7.13
N PRO A 35 27.43 31.10 6.48
CA PRO A 35 26.06 30.87 6.07
C PRO A 35 25.21 30.60 7.33
N ASP A 36 24.26 31.48 7.62
CA ASP A 36 23.32 31.32 8.72
C ASP A 36 22.17 30.42 8.25
N TYR A 37 22.42 29.11 8.23
CA TYR A 37 21.37 28.13 7.97
C TYR A 37 20.72 27.71 9.29
N GLN A 38 19.43 27.98 9.44
CA GLN A 38 18.60 27.30 10.43
C GLN A 38 18.18 25.95 9.84
N LEU A 39 19.06 24.95 9.91
CA LEU A 39 18.70 23.60 9.49
C LEU A 39 17.58 23.08 10.40
N ARG A 40 16.35 23.08 9.86
CA ARG A 40 15.19 22.48 10.50
C ARG A 40 15.44 20.97 10.54
N HIS A 41 15.84 20.47 11.69
CA HIS A 41 16.05 19.06 11.91
C HIS A 41 14.69 18.35 11.79
N VAL A 42 14.55 17.55 10.73
CA VAL A 42 13.37 16.72 10.52
C VAL A 42 13.40 15.63 11.59
N ARG A 43 12.60 15.80 12.65
CA ARG A 43 12.39 14.74 13.64
C ARG A 43 11.41 13.73 13.06
N LEU A 44 11.95 12.68 12.46
CA LEU A 44 11.17 11.50 12.09
C LEU A 44 10.81 10.77 13.39
N SER A 45 9.62 11.05 13.92
CA SER A 45 9.06 10.25 15.02
C SER A 45 8.43 9.02 14.40
N ALA A 46 8.97 7.84 14.69
CA ALA A 46 8.31 6.60 14.33
C ALA A 46 6.97 6.50 15.09
N PRO A 47 5.87 6.13 14.43
CA PRO A 47 4.60 5.92 15.11
C PRO A 47 4.72 4.74 16.08
N THR A 48 4.30 4.95 17.33
CA THR A 48 4.41 3.98 18.43
C THR A 48 3.34 2.90 18.43
N SER A 49 2.27 3.08 17.64
CA SER A 49 1.21 2.08 17.46
C SER A 49 1.06 1.71 15.99
N ILE A 50 0.85 0.42 15.73
CA ILE A 50 0.52 -0.06 14.39
C ILE A 50 -0.90 0.43 14.09
N PRO A 51 -1.12 1.27 13.06
CA PRO A 51 -2.46 1.70 12.69
C PRO A 51 -3.30 0.48 12.29
N ILE A 52 -4.52 0.39 12.82
CA ILE A 52 -5.46 -0.71 12.53
C ILE A 52 -5.69 -0.91 11.03
N GLN A 53 -5.57 0.16 10.25
CA GLN A 53 -5.65 0.14 8.79
C GLN A 53 -4.60 -0.79 8.17
N LEU A 54 -3.36 -0.80 8.67
CA LEU A 54 -2.32 -1.70 8.16
C LEU A 54 -2.64 -3.16 8.42
N VAL A 55 -3.23 -3.47 9.59
CA VAL A 55 -3.65 -4.83 9.92
C VAL A 55 -4.76 -5.28 8.98
N ILE A 56 -5.77 -4.44 8.75
CA ILE A 56 -6.87 -4.72 7.82
C ILE A 56 -6.32 -4.93 6.40
N THR A 57 -5.42 -4.06 5.94
CA THR A 57 -4.78 -4.21 4.61
C THR A 57 -4.00 -5.51 4.50
N ALA A 58 -3.21 -5.87 5.51
CA ALA A 58 -2.44 -7.12 5.51
C ALA A 58 -3.36 -8.36 5.45
N VAL A 59 -4.46 -8.35 6.21
CA VAL A 59 -5.48 -9.41 6.16
C VAL A 59 -6.12 -9.48 4.78
N PHE A 60 -6.45 -8.33 4.18
CA PHE A 60 -7.07 -8.27 2.87
C PHE A 60 -6.16 -8.81 1.76
N ILE A 61 -4.86 -8.50 1.82
CA ILE A 61 -3.84 -9.07 0.92
C ILE A 61 -3.73 -10.59 1.11
N GLY A 62 -3.73 -11.07 2.36
CA GLY A 62 -3.71 -12.50 2.66
C GLY A 62 -4.93 -13.24 2.10
N LEU A 63 -6.13 -12.67 2.26
CA LEU A 63 -7.35 -13.22 1.67
C LEU A 63 -7.25 -13.24 0.14
N PHE A 64 -6.76 -12.15 -0.47
CA PHE A 64 -6.62 -12.06 -1.92
C PHE A 64 -5.70 -13.15 -2.47
N PHE A 65 -4.56 -13.37 -1.81
CA PHE A 65 -3.62 -14.43 -2.16
C PHE A 65 -4.27 -15.82 -2.09
N ILE A 66 -5.08 -16.07 -1.06
CA ILE A 66 -5.79 -17.36 -0.92
C ILE A 66 -6.82 -17.53 -2.04
N TYR A 67 -7.64 -16.51 -2.33
CA TYR A 67 -8.71 -16.59 -3.33
C TYR A 67 -8.21 -16.78 -4.77
N ILE A 68 -7.03 -16.24 -5.09
CA ILE A 68 -6.40 -16.45 -6.40
C ILE A 68 -5.89 -17.90 -6.59
N GLY A 69 -5.75 -18.66 -5.50
CA GLY A 69 -5.15 -19.99 -5.53
C GLY A 69 -3.64 -19.95 -5.30
N GLY A 70 -3.12 -18.97 -4.56
CA GLY A 70 -1.67 -18.87 -4.30
C GLY A 70 -1.06 -20.10 -3.62
N PHE A 71 -1.84 -20.82 -2.80
CA PHE A 71 -1.41 -22.13 -2.26
C PHE A 71 -1.40 -23.25 -3.30
N TYR A 72 -2.28 -23.18 -4.29
CA TYR A 72 -2.34 -24.16 -5.37
C TYR A 72 -1.12 -24.02 -6.29
N ASP A 73 -0.76 -22.78 -6.62
CA ASP A 73 0.46 -22.43 -7.36
C ASP A 73 1.72 -22.92 -6.63
N LEU A 74 1.82 -22.69 -5.32
CA LEU A 74 2.97 -23.14 -4.52
C LEU A 74 3.08 -24.67 -4.37
N ALA A 75 1.95 -25.39 -4.46
CA ALA A 75 1.91 -26.84 -4.29
C ALA A 75 2.10 -27.62 -5.60
N GLN A 76 1.94 -26.97 -6.76
CA GLN A 76 2.07 -27.60 -8.07
C GLN A 76 3.16 -26.97 -8.93
N ASP A 77 4.28 -27.69 -9.08
CA ASP A 77 5.30 -27.38 -10.09
C ASP A 77 5.01 -28.13 -11.40
N PRO A 78 5.07 -27.51 -12.59
CA PRO A 78 4.80 -26.11 -12.94
C PRO A 78 3.31 -25.93 -13.33
N VAL A 79 2.59 -25.02 -12.67
CA VAL A 79 1.29 -24.57 -13.17
C VAL A 79 1.47 -23.78 -14.47
N PRO A 80 0.83 -24.18 -15.58
CA PRO A 80 0.88 -23.39 -16.80
C PRO A 80 0.20 -22.03 -16.55
N ALA A 81 0.88 -20.94 -16.91
CA ALA A 81 0.27 -19.61 -16.84
C ALA A 81 -0.90 -19.47 -17.82
N PHE A 82 -0.79 -20.13 -18.98
CA PHE A 82 -1.78 -20.20 -20.05
C PHE A 82 -1.82 -21.62 -20.61
N GLY A 83 -3.00 -22.09 -21.05
CA GLY A 83 -3.10 -23.27 -21.90
C GLY A 83 -2.83 -22.94 -23.36
N SER A 84 -2.10 -23.79 -24.08
CA SER A 84 -2.00 -23.73 -25.54
C SER A 84 -3.01 -24.70 -26.15
N GLY A 85 -3.96 -24.21 -26.93
CA GLY A 85 -4.83 -25.05 -27.75
C GLY A 85 -4.09 -25.71 -28.91
N GLN A 86 -4.80 -26.57 -29.65
CA GLN A 86 -4.25 -27.34 -30.77
C GLN A 86 -3.72 -26.46 -31.94
N ASN A 87 -4.06 -25.15 -31.94
CA ASN A 87 -3.66 -24.15 -32.93
C ASN A 87 -2.94 -22.93 -32.30
N ASP A 88 -2.25 -23.08 -31.16
CA ASP A 88 -1.63 -21.97 -30.40
C ASP A 88 -2.62 -20.89 -29.91
N GLU A 89 -3.93 -21.17 -29.95
CA GLU A 89 -4.92 -20.28 -29.34
C GLU A 89 -4.78 -20.34 -27.80
N PRO A 90 -4.65 -19.18 -27.13
CA PRO A 90 -4.52 -19.14 -25.68
C PRO A 90 -5.84 -19.55 -25.02
N ILE A 91 -5.85 -20.71 -24.39
CA ILE A 91 -6.97 -21.21 -23.60
C ILE A 91 -6.85 -20.62 -22.20
N VAL A 92 -7.77 -19.71 -21.86
CA VAL A 92 -7.77 -18.97 -20.59
C VAL A 92 -8.39 -19.79 -19.44
N ILE A 93 -9.23 -20.80 -19.73
CA ILE A 93 -9.99 -21.57 -18.74
C ILE A 93 -9.69 -23.06 -18.91
N PHE A 94 -9.27 -23.72 -17.83
CA PHE A 94 -8.97 -25.16 -17.85
C PHE A 94 -10.27 -25.97 -17.76
N ASN A 95 -10.56 -26.84 -18.73
CA ASN A 95 -11.80 -27.63 -18.78
C ASN A 95 -11.85 -28.81 -17.77
N ARG A 96 -11.23 -28.65 -16.59
CA ARG A 96 -11.19 -29.63 -15.50
C ARG A 96 -11.38 -28.89 -14.18
N LEU A 97 -12.28 -29.37 -13.32
CA LEU A 97 -12.51 -28.74 -12.01
C LEU A 97 -11.26 -28.72 -11.12
N ASN A 98 -10.45 -29.79 -11.17
CA ASN A 98 -9.32 -29.98 -10.26
C ASN A 98 -8.05 -29.24 -10.70
N HIS A 99 -8.07 -28.63 -11.90
CA HIS A 99 -6.94 -27.88 -12.43
C HIS A 99 -7.32 -26.43 -12.68
N GLN A 100 -6.37 -25.54 -12.43
CA GLN A 100 -6.56 -24.11 -12.54
C GLN A 100 -5.32 -23.46 -13.13
N TYR A 101 -5.51 -22.63 -14.15
CA TYR A 101 -4.44 -21.77 -14.65
C TYR A 101 -4.27 -20.56 -13.73
N LEU A 102 -3.05 -20.02 -13.67
CA LEU A 102 -2.75 -18.83 -12.86
C LEU A 102 -3.66 -17.65 -13.25
N VAL A 103 -3.86 -17.43 -14.55
CA VAL A 103 -4.69 -16.33 -15.07
C VAL A 103 -6.17 -16.51 -14.74
N GLU A 104 -6.66 -17.75 -14.72
CA GLU A 104 -8.04 -18.06 -14.32
C GLU A 104 -8.26 -17.70 -12.83
N GLY A 105 -7.32 -18.08 -11.97
CA GLY A 105 -7.34 -17.76 -10.54
C GLY A 105 -7.24 -16.27 -10.26
N ILE A 106 -6.32 -15.57 -10.95
CA ILE A 106 -6.20 -14.12 -10.85
C ILE A 106 -7.50 -13.43 -11.27
N ALA A 107 -8.06 -13.80 -12.42
CA ALA A 107 -9.31 -13.21 -12.92
C ALA A 107 -10.49 -13.45 -11.98
N ALA A 108 -10.67 -14.69 -11.51
CA ALA A 108 -11.73 -15.05 -10.57
C ALA A 108 -11.55 -14.34 -9.21
N GLY A 109 -10.32 -14.28 -8.69
CA GLY A 109 -10.00 -13.57 -7.45
C GLY A 109 -10.30 -12.08 -7.55
N PHE A 110 -9.91 -11.40 -8.63
CA PHE A 110 -10.26 -10.00 -8.85
C PHE A 110 -11.77 -9.78 -8.92
N LEU A 111 -12.51 -10.62 -9.65
CA LEU A 111 -13.98 -10.52 -9.73
C LEU A 111 -14.65 -10.69 -8.36
N MET A 112 -14.19 -11.64 -7.54
CA MET A 112 -14.71 -11.83 -6.19
C MET A 112 -14.42 -10.62 -5.29
N PHE A 113 -13.24 -10.01 -5.40
CA PHE A 113 -12.86 -8.84 -4.59
C PHE A 113 -13.62 -7.57 -5.01
N ILE A 114 -13.85 -7.36 -6.30
CA ILE A 114 -14.72 -6.28 -6.79
C ILE A 114 -16.16 -6.51 -6.30
N GLY A 115 -16.64 -7.75 -6.33
CA GLY A 115 -17.94 -8.13 -5.77
C GLY A 115 -18.05 -7.85 -4.27
N ALA A 116 -17.02 -8.17 -3.49
CA ALA A 116 -16.93 -7.83 -2.06
C ALA A 116 -16.93 -6.30 -1.84
N GLY A 117 -16.25 -5.55 -2.70
CA GLY A 117 -16.33 -4.09 -2.74
C GLY A 117 -17.76 -3.58 -3.00
N GLY A 118 -18.51 -4.24 -3.88
CA GLY A 118 -19.93 -3.96 -4.10
C GLY A 118 -20.78 -4.12 -2.84
N PHE A 119 -20.56 -5.19 -2.06
CA PHE A 119 -21.22 -5.36 -0.75
C PHE A 119 -20.82 -4.29 0.25
N PHE A 120 -19.56 -3.85 0.24
CA PHE A 120 -19.11 -2.72 1.06
C PHE A 120 -19.83 -1.43 0.68
N LEU A 121 -20.05 -1.14 -0.61
CA LEU A 121 -20.85 0.00 -1.06
C LEU A 121 -22.30 -0.07 -0.57
N ILE A 122 -22.93 -1.25 -0.62
CA ILE A 122 -24.29 -1.48 -0.10
C ILE A 122 -24.33 -1.18 1.41
N HIS A 123 -23.36 -1.68 2.17
CA HIS A 123 -23.26 -1.39 3.61
C HIS A 123 -23.05 0.11 3.85
N TYR A 124 -22.14 0.74 3.13
CA TYR A 124 -21.83 2.16 3.28
C TYR A 124 -23.04 3.04 2.96
N SER A 125 -23.85 2.65 1.97
CA SER A 125 -25.10 3.32 1.62
C SER A 125 -26.06 3.44 2.81
N THR A 126 -26.11 2.45 3.70
CA THR A 126 -26.99 2.47 4.89
C THR A 126 -26.59 3.52 5.92
N GLN A 127 -25.33 3.94 5.93
CA GLN A 127 -24.85 4.99 6.83
C GLN A 127 -25.25 6.40 6.35
N TYR A 128 -25.59 6.56 5.06
CA TYR A 128 -26.05 7.83 4.47
C TYR A 128 -27.57 8.04 4.54
N ALA A 129 -28.22 7.56 5.61
CA ALA A 129 -29.68 7.63 5.76
C ALA A 129 -30.25 9.06 5.65
N TYR A 130 -29.48 10.07 6.04
CA TYR A 130 -29.91 11.48 6.03
C TYR A 130 -29.78 12.17 4.67
N SER A 131 -29.11 11.57 3.69
CA SER A 131 -28.97 12.10 2.33
C SER A 131 -29.54 11.11 1.31
N PRO A 132 -30.86 11.15 1.02
CA PRO A 132 -31.55 10.09 0.30
C PRO A 132 -30.99 9.88 -1.10
N ARG A 133 -30.68 10.96 -1.83
CA ARG A 133 -30.12 10.89 -3.19
C ARG A 133 -28.79 10.13 -3.23
N ASN A 134 -27.89 10.41 -2.28
CA ASN A 134 -26.56 9.79 -2.25
C ASN A 134 -26.65 8.33 -1.82
N SER A 135 -27.51 8.03 -0.85
CA SER A 135 -27.77 6.65 -0.42
C SER A 135 -28.32 5.82 -1.58
N THR A 136 -29.35 6.29 -2.30
CA THR A 136 -29.92 5.53 -3.42
C THR A 136 -28.89 5.26 -4.53
N ILE A 137 -28.02 6.24 -4.87
CA ILE A 137 -26.98 6.05 -5.88
C ILE A 137 -25.95 5.00 -5.44
N LEU A 138 -25.47 5.07 -4.19
CA LEU A 138 -24.51 4.11 -3.65
C LEU A 138 -25.09 2.70 -3.57
N LEU A 139 -26.36 2.57 -3.16
CA LEU A 139 -27.08 1.31 -3.11
C LEU A 139 -27.21 0.69 -4.51
N LEU A 140 -27.67 1.46 -5.49
CA LEU A 140 -27.87 0.98 -6.86
C LEU A 140 -26.55 0.58 -7.51
N MET A 141 -25.50 1.37 -7.29
CA MET A 141 -24.14 1.07 -7.76
C MET A 141 -23.61 -0.22 -7.13
N GLY A 142 -23.77 -0.38 -5.81
CA GLY A 142 -23.34 -1.58 -5.10
C GLY A 142 -24.06 -2.84 -5.59
N ILE A 143 -25.38 -2.79 -5.73
CA ILE A 143 -26.18 -3.90 -6.28
C ILE A 143 -25.74 -4.23 -7.71
N GLY A 144 -25.56 -3.22 -8.56
CA GLY A 144 -25.13 -3.40 -9.96
C GLY A 144 -23.76 -4.07 -10.08
N ILE A 145 -22.79 -3.66 -9.26
CA ILE A 145 -21.46 -4.27 -9.23
C ILE A 145 -21.54 -5.73 -8.76
N VAL A 146 -22.28 -6.00 -7.68
CA VAL A 146 -22.43 -7.37 -7.14
C VAL A 146 -23.07 -8.29 -8.18
N THR A 147 -24.15 -7.84 -8.84
CA THR A 147 -24.82 -8.63 -9.88
C THR A 147 -23.93 -8.88 -11.08
N LEU A 148 -23.20 -7.88 -11.56
CA LEU A 148 -22.28 -8.03 -12.68
C LEU A 148 -21.14 -9.01 -12.36
N CYS A 149 -20.53 -8.89 -11.19
CA CYS A 149 -19.50 -9.82 -10.73
C CYS A 149 -20.05 -11.25 -10.57
N TRP A 150 -21.26 -11.41 -10.03
CA TRP A 150 -21.89 -12.72 -9.91
C TRP A 150 -22.13 -13.38 -11.27
N ILE A 151 -22.63 -12.62 -12.27
CA ILE A 151 -22.81 -13.12 -13.64
C ILE A 151 -21.46 -13.53 -14.24
N ALA A 152 -20.42 -12.71 -14.08
CA ALA A 152 -19.09 -12.99 -14.62
C ALA A 152 -18.49 -14.28 -14.03
N VAL A 153 -18.55 -14.45 -12.71
CA VAL A 153 -18.04 -15.65 -12.03
C VAL A 153 -18.87 -16.88 -12.40
N ALA A 154 -20.20 -16.76 -12.45
CA ALA A 154 -21.07 -17.85 -12.87
C ALA A 154 -20.80 -18.29 -14.32
N PHE A 155 -20.51 -17.33 -15.21
CA PHE A 155 -20.12 -17.60 -16.58
C PHE A 155 -18.79 -18.35 -16.67
N MET A 156 -17.76 -17.91 -15.92
CA MET A 156 -16.47 -18.62 -15.86
C MET A 156 -16.66 -20.05 -15.32
N LEU A 157 -17.46 -20.23 -14.27
CA LEU A 157 -17.74 -21.56 -13.73
C LEU A 157 -18.45 -22.45 -14.73
N LYS A 158 -19.44 -21.92 -15.46
CA LYS A 158 -20.14 -22.65 -16.51
C LYS A 158 -19.19 -23.11 -17.62
N GLN A 159 -18.29 -22.24 -18.08
CA GLN A 159 -17.27 -22.60 -19.07
C GLN A 159 -16.33 -23.70 -18.57
N LYS A 160 -16.15 -23.83 -17.25
CA LYS A 160 -15.31 -24.85 -16.63
C LYS A 160 -15.99 -26.22 -16.48
N VAL A 161 -17.32 -26.22 -16.34
CA VAL A 161 -18.13 -27.43 -16.12
C VAL A 161 -18.61 -28.05 -17.44
N GLY A 162 -18.80 -27.23 -18.49
CA GLY A 162 -19.39 -27.64 -19.78
C GLY A 162 -20.80 -27.10 -19.96
#